data_AF-A0A957QK69-F1
#
_entry.id   AF-A0A957QK69-F1
#
_cell.length_a   1.000
_cell.length_b   1.000
_cell.length_c   1.000
_cell.angle_alpha   90.00
_cell.angle_beta   90.00
_cell.angle_gamma   90.00
#
_symmetry.space_group_name_H-M   'P 1'
#
loop_
_entity.id
_entity.type
_entity.pdbx_description
1 polymer ?
#
loop_
_entity_poly.entity_id
_entity_poly.type
_entity_poly.pdbx_seq_one_letter_code
_entity_poly.pdbx_strand_id
1 'polypeptide(L)'
;MKRALKWFAIIVGGLLLVLLAGVLFITSSTNRRLNTEYDFDVAALTIPTDAAALARGEHLVETLCVGCHGDDLGGTILIEDPALAIVAASNL
;
A
#
# COMPACT_ATOMS: atom_id res chain seq x y z
N MET A 1 49.74 2.85 7.01
CA MET A 1 48.62 3.40 6.20
C MET A 1 47.94 2.38 5.28
N LYS A 2 48.67 1.62 4.45
CA LYS A 2 48.07 0.61 3.53
C LYS A 2 47.27 -0.51 4.23
N ARG A 3 47.64 -0.89 5.45
CA ARG A 3 46.96 -1.94 6.24
C ARG A 3 45.61 -1.48 6.78
N ALA A 4 45.54 -0.26 7.33
CA ALA A 4 44.31 0.35 7.81
C ALA A 4 43.32 0.60 6.66
N LEU A 5 43.81 1.09 5.51
CA LEU A 5 42.98 1.31 4.32
C LEU A 5 42.39 0.00 3.76
N LYS A 6 43.16 -1.10 3.78
CA LYS A 6 42.67 -2.44 3.40
C LYS A 6 41.56 -2.93 4.33
N TRP A 7 41.75 -2.80 5.65
CA TRP A 7 40.72 -3.20 6.62
C TRP A 7 39.46 -2.34 6.52
N PHE A 8 39.62 -1.03 6.32
CA PHE A 8 38.49 -0.14 6.10
C PHE A 8 37.71 -0.53 4.83
N ALA A 9 38.41 -0.80 3.72
CA ALA A 9 37.78 -1.26 2.49
C ALA A 9 37.06 -2.60 2.65
N ILE A 10 37.61 -3.53 3.43
CA ILE A 10 36.96 -4.82 3.73
C ILE A 10 35.70 -4.62 4.57
N ILE A 11 35.74 -3.76 5.60
CA ILE A 11 34.59 -3.48 6.45
C ILE A 11 33.48 -2.82 5.62
N VAL A 12 33.81 -1.77 4.87
CA VAL A 12 32.84 -1.07 4.02
C VAL A 12 32.30 -2.00 2.94
N GLY A 13 33.16 -2.77 2.27
CA GLY A 13 32.75 -3.75 1.27
C GLY A 13 31.82 -4.82 1.85
N GLY A 14 32.14 -5.36 3.02
CA GLY A 14 31.30 -6.33 3.71
C GLY A 14 29.95 -5.74 4.12
N LEU A 15 29.93 -4.50 4.62
CA LEU A 15 28.71 -3.82 5.03
C LEU A 15 27.79 -3.53 3.84
N LEU A 16 28.37 -3.10 2.71
CA LEU A 16 27.63 -2.93 1.45
C LEU A 16 27.09 -4.26 0.91
N LEU A 17 27.84 -5.34 1.02
CA LEU A 17 27.41 -6.67 0.57
C LEU A 17 26.24 -7.19 1.41
N VAL A 18 26.29 -7.00 2.73
CA VAL A 18 25.18 -7.33 3.64
C VAL A 18 23.94 -6.50 3.34
N LEU A 19 24.09 -5.18 3.10
CA LEU A 19 22.97 -4.32 2.71
C LEU A 19 22.34 -4.78 1.39
N LEU A 20 23.16 -5.08 0.37
CA LEU A 20 22.68 -5.55 -0.92
C LEU A 20 21.93 -6.89 -0.79
N ALA A 21 22.49 -7.84 -0.06
CA ALA A 21 21.87 -9.13 0.19
C ALA A 21 20.54 -8.98 0.96
N GLY A 22 20.48 -8.07 1.94
CA GLY A 22 19.27 -7.74 2.69
C GLY A 22 18.17 -7.18 1.79
N VAL A 23 18.49 -6.18 0.96
CA VAL A 23 17.54 -5.59 0.00
C VAL A 23 17.03 -6.65 -0.98
N LEU A 24 17.92 -7.47 -1.54
CA LEU A 24 17.54 -8.54 -2.46
C LEU A 24 16.61 -9.56 -1.79
N PHE A 25 16.91 -9.96 -0.55
CA PHE A 25 16.10 -10.90 0.21
C PHE A 25 14.71 -10.32 0.53
N ILE A 26 14.64 -9.07 1.01
CA ILE A 26 13.37 -8.40 1.36
C ILE A 26 12.49 -8.24 0.12
N THR A 27 13.05 -7.73 -0.97
CA THR A 27 12.29 -7.51 -2.22
C THR A 27 11.84 -8.82 -2.82
N SER A 28 12.71 -9.83 -2.91
CA SER A 28 12.33 -11.15 -3.44
C SER A 28 11.26 -11.83 -2.60
N SER A 29 11.40 -11.82 -1.26
CA SER A 29 10.42 -12.43 -0.36
C SER A 29 9.08 -11.69 -0.38
N THR A 30 9.10 -10.36 -0.43
CA THR A 30 7.89 -9.53 -0.55
C THR A 30 7.20 -9.77 -1.88
N ASN A 31 7.94 -9.73 -2.99
CA ASN A 31 7.38 -9.89 -4.32
C ASN A 31 6.75 -11.28 -4.51
N ARG A 32 7.37 -12.32 -3.94
CA ARG A 32 6.82 -13.68 -3.95
C ARG A 32 5.49 -13.77 -3.19
N ARG A 33 5.35 -13.05 -2.08
CA ARG A 33 4.10 -13.01 -1.31
C ARG A 33 3.02 -12.18 -1.99
N LEU A 34 3.39 -11.02 -2.53
CA LEU A 34 2.45 -10.10 -3.20
C LEU A 34 1.92 -10.67 -4.51
N ASN A 35 2.74 -11.40 -5.28
CA ASN A 35 2.32 -12.00 -6.55
C ASN A 35 1.78 -13.42 -6.38
N THR A 36 1.39 -13.82 -5.16
CA THR A 36 0.66 -15.07 -4.99
C THR A 36 -0.77 -14.82 -5.47
N GLU A 37 -1.07 -15.31 -6.66
CA GLU A 37 -2.43 -15.33 -7.19
C GLU A 37 -3.21 -16.46 -6.52
N TYR A 38 -4.40 -16.12 -6.02
CA TYR A 38 -5.34 -17.09 -5.48
C TYR A 38 -6.49 -17.21 -6.46
N ASP A 39 -6.66 -18.41 -7.02
CA ASP A 39 -7.78 -18.71 -7.89
C ASP A 39 -8.99 -19.08 -7.05
N PHE A 40 -10.14 -18.47 -7.35
CA PHE A 40 -11.41 -18.72 -6.68
C PHE A 40 -12.50 -18.84 -7.74
N ASP A 41 -13.36 -19.84 -7.60
CA ASP A 41 -14.58 -19.93 -8.38
C ASP A 41 -15.52 -18.79 -8.01
N VAL A 42 -15.53 -17.74 -8.82
CA VAL A 42 -16.38 -16.58 -8.60
C VAL A 42 -17.83 -16.97 -8.85
N ALA A 43 -18.63 -16.97 -7.79
CA ALA A 43 -20.07 -17.17 -7.91
C ALA A 43 -20.68 -16.04 -8.77
N ALA A 44 -21.58 -16.38 -9.67
CA ALA A 44 -22.31 -15.40 -10.45
C ALA A 44 -23.18 -14.54 -9.52
N LEU A 45 -22.81 -13.27 -9.37
CA LEU A 45 -23.54 -12.30 -8.57
C LEU A 45 -24.61 -11.63 -9.43
N THR A 46 -25.85 -11.63 -8.96
CA THR A 46 -26.90 -10.77 -9.54
C THR A 46 -26.83 -9.42 -8.85
N ILE A 47 -26.50 -8.37 -9.59
CA ILE A 47 -26.45 -7.01 -9.05
C ILE A 47 -27.83 -6.38 -9.19
N PRO A 48 -28.56 -6.13 -8.09
CA PRO A 48 -29.86 -5.49 -8.16
C PRO A 48 -29.70 -4.01 -8.53
N THR A 49 -30.53 -3.53 -9.46
CA THR A 49 -30.53 -2.14 -9.94
C THR A 49 -31.91 -1.48 -9.76
N ASP A 50 -32.76 -2.08 -8.93
CA ASP A 50 -34.06 -1.50 -8.58
C ASP A 50 -33.89 -0.29 -7.65
N ALA A 51 -34.96 0.50 -7.52
CA ALA A 51 -34.93 1.74 -6.75
C ALA A 51 -34.58 1.52 -5.26
N ALA A 52 -34.97 0.38 -4.66
CA ALA A 52 -34.64 0.11 -3.26
C ALA A 52 -33.16 -0.24 -3.10
N ALA A 53 -32.59 -0.99 -4.04
CA ALA A 53 -31.16 -1.27 -4.09
C ALA A 53 -30.34 0.02 -4.26
N LEU A 54 -30.76 0.91 -5.15
CA LEU A 54 -30.09 2.21 -5.37
C LEU A 54 -30.14 3.11 -4.13
N ALA A 55 -31.32 3.26 -3.51
CA ALA A 55 -31.47 4.07 -2.29
C ALA A 55 -30.62 3.51 -1.13
N ARG A 56 -30.52 2.19 -1.01
CA ARG A 56 -29.60 1.57 -0.04
C ARG A 56 -28.14 1.85 -0.38
N GLY A 57 -27.76 1.77 -1.65
CA GLY A 57 -26.41 2.07 -2.12
C GLY A 57 -25.99 3.49 -1.79
N GLU A 58 -26.85 4.47 -2.07
CA GLU A 58 -26.67 5.88 -1.72
C GLU A 58 -26.44 6.05 -0.22
N HIS A 59 -27.31 5.47 0.62
CA HIS A 59 -27.16 5.54 2.06
C HIS A 59 -25.82 4.96 2.58
N LEU A 60 -25.34 3.87 1.97
CA LEU A 60 -24.05 3.28 2.33
C LEU A 60 -22.88 4.18 1.94
N VAL A 61 -22.94 4.79 0.75
CA VAL A 61 -21.91 5.74 0.29
C VAL A 61 -21.81 6.90 1.27
N GLU A 62 -22.94 7.50 1.65
CA GLU A 62 -23.00 8.62 2.58
C GLU A 62 -22.46 8.26 3.98
N THR A 63 -22.79 7.08 4.49
CA THR A 63 -22.48 6.71 5.89
C THR A 63 -21.13 6.04 6.08
N LEU A 64 -20.58 5.39 5.04
CA LEU A 64 -19.37 4.58 5.15
C LEU A 64 -18.22 5.05 4.26
N CYS A 65 -18.51 5.64 3.10
CA CYS A 65 -17.47 5.93 2.11
C CYS A 65 -17.03 7.39 2.15
N VAL A 66 -17.99 8.32 2.17
CA VAL A 66 -17.73 9.78 2.09
C VAL A 66 -16.81 10.28 3.21
N GLY A 67 -16.95 9.71 4.42
CA GLY A 67 -16.13 10.11 5.57
C GLY A 67 -14.62 9.93 5.39
N CYS A 68 -14.18 9.12 4.43
CA CYS A 68 -12.78 9.03 4.05
C CYS A 68 -12.53 9.49 2.61
N HIS A 69 -13.38 9.11 1.66
CA HIS A 69 -13.14 9.32 0.22
C HIS A 69 -13.58 10.69 -0.29
N GLY A 70 -14.13 11.55 0.56
CA GLY A 70 -14.69 12.85 0.16
C GLY A 70 -16.11 12.74 -0.38
N ASP A 71 -16.80 13.88 -0.43
CA ASP A 71 -18.23 13.96 -0.79
C ASP A 71 -18.51 13.51 -2.23
N ASP A 72 -17.54 13.70 -3.13
CA ASP A 72 -17.60 13.28 -4.53
C ASP A 72 -16.87 11.96 -4.81
N LEU A 73 -16.37 11.29 -3.77
CA LEU A 73 -15.55 10.08 -3.83
C LEU A 73 -14.23 10.25 -4.61
N GLY A 74 -13.82 11.49 -4.89
CA GLY A 74 -12.60 11.82 -5.62
C GLY A 74 -11.31 11.69 -4.80
N GLY A 75 -11.42 11.38 -3.50
CA GLY A 75 -10.33 11.41 -2.54
C GLY A 75 -10.15 12.80 -1.92
N THR A 76 -9.61 12.84 -0.72
CA THR A 76 -9.38 14.09 0.01
C THR A 76 -8.20 13.98 0.97
N ILE A 77 -7.70 15.10 1.47
CA ILE A 77 -6.71 15.12 2.53
C ILE A 77 -7.44 15.06 3.88
N LEU A 78 -7.30 13.94 4.58
CA LEU A 78 -7.95 13.73 5.88
C LEU A 78 -7.17 14.39 7.02
N ILE A 79 -5.85 14.40 6.92
CA ILE A 79 -4.96 15.04 7.89
C ILE A 79 -3.87 15.76 7.11
N GLU A 80 -3.68 17.04 7.41
CA GLU A 80 -2.59 17.85 6.89
C GLU A 80 -1.93 18.59 8.04
N ASP A 81 -0.95 17.94 8.69
CA ASP A 81 -0.19 18.52 9.78
C ASP A 81 1.32 18.46 9.48
N PRO A 82 1.99 19.62 9.29
CA PRO A 82 3.43 19.68 9.04
C PRO A 82 4.31 19.06 10.14
N ALA A 83 3.80 18.96 11.36
CA ALA A 83 4.50 18.39 12.51
C ALA A 83 4.23 16.88 12.71
N LEU A 84 3.21 16.32 12.06
CA LEU A 84 2.81 14.92 12.18
C LEU A 84 2.90 14.18 10.84
N ALA A 85 1.95 14.41 9.94
CA ALA A 85 1.85 13.71 8.66
C ALA A 85 0.82 14.37 7.73
N ILE A 86 0.93 14.02 6.44
CA ILE A 86 -0.15 14.16 5.46
C ILE A 86 -0.78 12.79 5.25
N VAL A 87 -2.07 12.67 5.55
CA VAL A 87 -2.86 11.46 5.30
C VAL A 87 -3.87 11.77 4.21
N ALA A 88 -3.58 11.29 3.00
CA ALA A 88 -4.46 11.38 1.86
C ALA A 88 -5.32 10.12 1.74
N ALA A 89 -6.62 10.28 1.61
CA ALA A 89 -7.51 9.21 1.20
C ALA A 89 -7.51 9.09 -0.33
N SER A 90 -7.49 7.86 -0.82
CA SER A 90 -7.61 7.60 -2.26
C SER A 90 -9.01 7.95 -2.76
N ASN A 91 -9.15 8.09 -4.07
CA ASN A 91 -10.47 7.94 -4.69
C ASN A 91 -10.98 6.50 -4.51
N LEU A 92 -12.28 6.32 -4.63
CA LEU A 92 -12.90 5.01 -4.82
C LEU A 92 -12.80 4.59 -6.30
#